data_AF-A0A848ZY56-F1
#
_entry.id   AF-A0A848ZY56-F1
#
_cell.length_a   1.000
_cell.length_b   1.000
_cell.length_c   1.000
_cell.angle_alpha   90.00
_cell.angle_beta   90.00
_cell.angle_gamma   90.00
#
_symmetry.space_group_name_H-M   'P 1'
#
loop_
_entity.id
_entity.type
_entity.pdbx_description
1 polymer ?
#
loop_
_entity_poly.entity_id
_entity_poly.type
_entity_poly.pdbx_seq_one_letter_code
_entity_poly.pdbx_strand_id
1 'polypeptide(L)'
;MNFLAHIYLSFEDDEITIGNFIADSIRGNKYKHLPQNIQKGIILHRAIDTYTDKHPVVRQSTKRLHQNYSHYSGVIVDIFYDHFLAKNWSDYTTT
;
A
#
# COMPACT_ATOMS: atom_id res chain seq x y z
N MET A 1 -1.54 -3.54 -5.66
CA MET A 1 -0.92 -3.92 -4.39
C MET A 1 0.57 -3.65 -4.46
N ASN A 2 1.05 -2.82 -3.53
CA ASN A 2 2.42 -2.34 -3.42
C ASN A 2 3.03 -2.85 -2.09
N PHE A 3 3.35 -4.15 -2.03
CA PHE A 3 3.66 -4.84 -0.76
C PHE A 3 4.84 -4.20 -0.01
N LEU A 4 5.86 -3.71 -0.72
CA LEU A 4 7.03 -3.14 -0.08
C LEU A 4 6.68 -1.87 0.70
N ALA A 5 5.91 -0.96 0.08
CA ALA A 5 5.48 0.26 0.76
C ALA A 5 4.62 -0.02 2.00
N HIS A 6 3.69 -0.99 1.93
CA HIS A 6 2.86 -1.38 3.08
C HIS A 6 3.69 -1.94 4.24
N ILE A 7 4.63 -2.84 3.94
CA ILE A 7 5.53 -3.42 4.96
C ILE A 7 6.42 -2.31 5.55
N TYR A 8 7.02 -1.49 4.71
CA TYR A 8 7.89 -0.39 5.16
C TYR A 8 7.16 0.59 6.09
N LEU A 9 5.92 0.94 5.76
CA LEU A 9 5.09 1.83 6.58
C LEU A 9 4.48 1.15 7.81
N SER A 10 4.91 -0.06 8.17
CA SER A 10 4.44 -0.77 9.37
C SER A 10 5.30 -0.53 10.62
N PHE A 11 6.27 0.39 10.54
CA PHE A 11 7.04 0.91 11.69
C PHE A 11 7.75 -0.18 12.52
N GLU A 12 8.24 -1.24 11.87
CA GLU A 12 8.94 -2.36 12.52
C GLU A 12 8.11 -3.12 13.58
N ASP A 13 6.78 -2.98 13.57
CA ASP A 13 5.88 -3.75 14.42
C ASP A 13 5.32 -4.95 13.62
N ASP A 14 5.62 -6.17 14.09
CA ASP A 14 5.24 -7.41 13.43
C ASP A 14 3.71 -7.57 13.31
N GLU A 15 2.95 -7.20 14.34
CA GLU A 15 1.49 -7.32 14.31
C GLU A 15 0.87 -6.29 13.37
N ILE A 16 1.39 -5.07 13.33
CA ILE A 16 0.98 -4.05 12.35
C ILE A 16 1.32 -4.54 10.95
N THR A 17 2.51 -5.09 10.73
CA THR A 17 2.95 -5.63 9.44
C THR A 17 2.02 -6.73 8.95
N ILE A 18 1.70 -7.70 9.81
CA ILE A 18 0.74 -8.76 9.52
C ILE A 18 -0.62 -8.16 9.16
N GLY A 19 -1.14 -7.23 9.97
CA GLY A 19 -2.41 -6.58 9.73
C GLY A 19 -2.46 -5.83 8.39
N ASN A 20 -1.38 -5.12 8.07
CA ASN A 20 -1.25 -4.34 6.83
C ASN A 20 -1.18 -5.26 5.60
N PHE A 21 -0.51 -6.40 5.73
CA PHE A 21 -0.38 -7.40 4.68
C PHE A 21 -1.69 -8.14 4.37
N ILE A 22 -2.44 -8.56 5.39
CA ILE A 22 -3.66 -9.38 5.21
C ILE A 22 -4.93 -8.57 4.93
N ALA A 23 -4.85 -7.23 4.98
CA ALA A 23 -6.01 -6.33 4.97
C ALA A 23 -6.94 -6.53 3.77
N ASP A 24 -6.38 -6.77 2.58
CA ASP A 24 -7.12 -7.04 1.35
C ASP A 24 -7.99 -8.30 1.41
N SER A 25 -7.58 -9.28 2.20
CA SER A 25 -8.34 -10.51 2.42
C SER A 25 -9.51 -10.31 3.38
N ILE A 26 -9.59 -9.16 4.06
CA ILE A 26 -10.58 -8.89 5.10
C ILE A 26 -11.65 -7.93 4.60
N ARG A 27 -12.85 -8.47 4.41
CA ARG A 27 -14.03 -7.70 4.00
C ARG A 27 -14.62 -6.88 5.14
N GLY A 28 -14.73 -5.56 4.93
CA GLY A 28 -15.44 -4.64 5.82
C GLY A 28 -14.90 -4.68 7.25
N ASN A 29 -15.78 -4.84 8.24
CA ASN A 29 -15.43 -4.79 9.66
C ASN A 29 -15.11 -6.15 10.30
N LYS A 30 -14.86 -7.19 9.49
CA LYS A 30 -14.60 -8.56 9.94
C LYS A 30 -13.19 -8.78 10.53
N TYR A 31 -12.60 -7.76 11.15
CA TYR A 31 -11.29 -7.83 11.82
C TYR A 31 -11.36 -7.58 13.33
N LYS A 32 -12.52 -7.20 13.87
CA LYS A 32 -12.66 -6.79 15.28
C LYS A 32 -12.31 -7.88 16.31
N HIS A 33 -12.22 -9.14 15.88
CA HIS A 33 -11.84 -10.27 16.72
C HIS A 33 -10.32 -10.52 16.78
N LEU A 34 -9.54 -9.80 15.96
CA LEU A 34 -8.08 -9.93 15.91
C LEU A 34 -7.40 -9.10 17.02
N PRO A 35 -6.14 -9.38 17.37
CA PRO A 35 -5.33 -8.54 18.25
C PRO A 35 -5.32 -7.07 17.82
N GLN A 36 -5.25 -6.16 18.80
CA GLN A 36 -5.44 -4.73 18.57
C GLN A 36 -4.43 -4.15 17.55
N ASN A 37 -3.16 -4.58 17.55
CA ASN A 37 -2.19 -4.07 16.59
C ASN A 37 -2.41 -4.63 15.18
N ILE A 38 -2.86 -5.89 15.04
CA ILE A 38 -3.31 -6.42 13.75
C ILE A 38 -4.50 -5.60 13.21
N GLN A 39 -5.45 -5.22 14.06
CA GLN A 39 -6.53 -4.31 13.66
C GLN A 39 -6.00 -2.95 13.19
N LYS A 40 -5.01 -2.38 13.89
CA LYS A 40 -4.36 -1.13 13.48
C LYS A 40 -3.69 -1.28 12.11
N GLY A 41 -2.98 -2.38 11.86
CA GLY A 41 -2.38 -2.69 10.56
C GLY A 41 -3.39 -2.72 9.42
N ILE A 42 -4.56 -3.34 9.65
CA ILE A 42 -5.65 -3.37 8.65
C ILE A 42 -6.22 -1.98 8.37
N ILE A 43 -6.38 -1.17 9.41
CA ILE A 43 -6.84 0.22 9.25
C ILE A 43 -5.78 1.05 8.53
N LEU A 44 -4.51 0.84 8.85
CA LEU A 44 -3.37 1.53 8.26
C LEU A 44 -3.26 1.23 6.76
N HIS A 45 -3.38 -0.03 6.36
CA HIS A 45 -3.44 -0.42 4.95
C HIS A 45 -4.48 0.40 4.16
N ARG A 46 -5.72 0.42 4.66
CA ARG A 46 -6.83 1.15 4.02
C ARG A 46 -6.59 2.65 3.99
N ALA A 47 -5.91 3.20 5.00
CA ALA A 47 -5.55 4.61 5.06
C ALA A 47 -4.48 4.95 4.02
N ILE A 48 -3.47 4.09 3.86
CA ILE A 48 -2.42 4.21 2.82
C ILE A 48 -3.08 4.20 1.44
N ASP A 49 -3.89 3.19 1.13
CA ASP A 49 -4.57 3.08 -0.18
C ASP A 49 -5.48 4.28 -0.45
N THR A 50 -6.28 4.67 0.55
CA THR A 50 -7.17 5.83 0.41
C THR A 50 -6.38 7.10 0.12
N TYR A 51 -5.21 7.26 0.74
CA TYR A 51 -4.34 8.40 0.51
C TYR A 51 -3.73 8.37 -0.90
N THR A 52 -3.14 7.24 -1.30
CA THR A 52 -2.47 7.10 -2.61
C THR A 52 -3.47 7.20 -3.77
N ASP A 53 -4.62 6.53 -3.70
CA ASP A 53 -5.65 6.56 -4.75
C ASP A 53 -6.25 7.95 -4.98
N LYS A 54 -6.29 8.77 -3.93
CA LYS A 54 -6.77 10.15 -4.00
C LYS A 54 -5.67 11.14 -4.39
N HIS A 55 -4.40 10.75 -4.27
CA HIS A 55 -3.29 11.67 -4.50
C HIS A 55 -3.21 12.08 -5.99
N PRO A 56 -3.16 13.40 -6.31
CA PRO A 56 -3.18 13.87 -7.69
C PRO A 56 -2.07 13.30 -8.57
N VAL A 57 -0.88 13.09 -8.01
CA VAL A 57 0.28 12.53 -8.74
C VAL A 57 0.06 11.06 -9.13
N VAL A 58 -0.57 10.27 -8.26
CA VAL A 58 -0.90 8.86 -8.54
C VAL A 58 -1.94 8.80 -9.65
N ARG A 59 -3.01 9.60 -9.54
CA ARG A 59 -4.05 9.72 -10.58
C ARG A 59 -3.47 10.16 -11.93
N GLN A 60 -2.54 11.11 -11.93
CA GLN A 60 -1.85 11.54 -13.15
C GLN A 60 -1.04 10.38 -13.76
N SER A 61 -0.34 9.61 -12.93
CA SER A 61 0.46 8.46 -13.37
C SER A 61 -0.42 7.39 -14.02
N THR A 62 -1.54 7.02 -13.38
CA THR A 62 -2.51 6.06 -13.93
C THR A 62 -3.14 6.58 -15.23
N LYS A 63 -3.48 7.87 -15.31
CA LYS A 63 -4.07 8.48 -16.51
C LYS A 63 -3.14 8.41 -17.73
N ARG A 64 -1.82 8.50 -17.55
CA ARG A 64 -0.84 8.36 -18.66
C ARG A 64 -0.88 6.98 -19.30
N LEU A 65 -1.20 5.95 -18.53
CA LEU A 65 -1.22 4.55 -18.97
C LEU A 65 -2.61 4.07 -19.40
N HIS A 66 -3.67 4.76 -18.98
CA HIS A 66 -5.05 4.35 -19.19
C HIS A 66 -5.42 4.09 -20.65
N GLN A 67 -4.90 4.88 -21.59
CA GLN A 67 -5.19 4.70 -23.02
C GLN A 67 -4.73 3.33 -23.54
N ASN A 68 -3.60 2.82 -23.05
CA ASN A 68 -2.99 1.59 -23.57
C ASN A 68 -3.30 0.37 -22.70
N TYR A 69 -3.56 0.57 -21.40
CA TYR A 69 -3.65 -0.52 -20.43
C TYR A 69 -4.95 -0.53 -19.62
N SER A 70 -5.82 0.48 -19.77
CA SER A 70 -7.14 0.56 -19.13
C SER A 70 -7.08 0.19 -17.63
N HIS A 71 -7.83 -0.82 -17.19
CA HIS A 71 -7.88 -1.32 -15.81
C HIS A 71 -6.53 -1.74 -15.22
N TYR A 72 -5.57 -2.15 -16.05
CA TYR A 72 -4.23 -2.55 -15.57
C TYR A 72 -3.32 -1.37 -15.25
N SER A 73 -3.72 -0.15 -15.60
CA SER A 73 -2.89 1.05 -15.38
C SER A 73 -2.53 1.26 -13.91
N GLY A 74 -3.46 0.99 -12.99
CA GLY A 74 -3.20 1.10 -11.55
C GLY A 74 -2.17 0.09 -11.09
N VAL A 75 -2.32 -1.18 -11.50
CA VAL A 75 -1.39 -2.27 -11.17
C VAL A 75 0.03 -1.96 -11.69
N ILE A 76 0.13 -1.42 -12.90
CA ILE A 76 1.43 -1.03 -13.47
C ILE A 76 2.06 0.13 -12.69
N VAL A 77 1.27 1.13 -12.29
CA VAL A 77 1.74 2.26 -11.47
C VAL A 77 2.23 1.79 -10.10
N ASP A 78 1.52 0.87 -9.45
CA ASP A 78 1.96 0.26 -8.19
C ASP A 78 3.34 -0.38 -8.38
N ILE A 79 3.48 -1.29 -9.35
CA ILE A 79 4.76 -1.96 -9.63
C ILE A 79 5.90 -0.95 -9.85
N PHE A 80 5.64 0.15 -10.56
CA PHE A 80 6.64 1.21 -10.73
C PHE A 80 7.01 1.88 -9.40
N TYR A 81 6.05 2.17 -8.54
CA TYR A 81 6.32 2.78 -7.25
C TYR A 81 7.10 1.86 -6.32
N ASP A 82 6.74 0.58 -6.19
CA ASP A 82 7.56 -0.38 -5.42
C ASP A 82 8.97 -0.52 -6.04
N HIS A 83 9.09 -0.54 -7.37
CA HIS A 83 10.39 -0.60 -8.04
C HIS A 83 11.26 0.61 -7.69
N PHE A 84 10.73 1.83 -7.77
CA PHE A 84 11.50 3.03 -7.47
C PHE A 84 11.81 3.16 -5.98
N LEU A 85 10.90 2.73 -5.09
CA LEU A 85 11.16 2.66 -3.65
C LEU A 85 12.31 1.69 -3.35
N ALA A 86 12.27 0.48 -3.92
CA ALA A 86 13.33 -0.51 -3.74
C ALA A 86 14.68 -0.04 -4.33
N LYS A 87 14.65 0.54 -5.53
CA LYS A 87 15.86 1.01 -6.21
C LYS A 87 16.55 2.15 -5.44
N ASN A 88 15.77 3.06 -4.86
CA ASN A 88 16.26 4.25 -4.16
C ASN A 88 16.13 4.09 -2.64
N TRP A 89 16.20 2.86 -2.13
CA TRP A 89 15.91 2.53 -0.74
C TRP A 89 16.66 3.42 0.26
N SER A 90 17.96 3.65 0.01
CA SER A 90 18.83 4.50 0.84
C SER A 90 18.35 5.94 1.01
N ASP A 91 17.58 6.47 0.06
CA ASP A 91 17.10 7.86 0.09
C ASP A 91 15.81 7.99 0.89
N TYR A 92 15.09 6.87 1.07
CA TYR A 92 13.77 6.83 1.71
C TYR A 92 13.78 6.11 3.05
N THR A 93 14.85 5.41 3.40
CA THR A 93 15.03 4.76 4.70
C THR A 93 16.17 5.40 5.47
N THR A 94 15.87 5.95 6.62
CA THR A 94 16.90 6.35 7.59
C THR A 94 17.37 5.08 8.30
N THR A 95 18.66 4.77 8.23
CA THR A 95 19.28 3.74 9.08
C THR A 95 19.23 4.14 10.54
#